data_AF-A0A1K1PV84-F1
#
_entry.id   AF-A0A1K1PV84-F1
#
_cell.length_a   1.000
_cell.length_b   1.000
_cell.length_c   1.000
_cell.angle_alpha   90.00
_cell.angle_beta   90.00
_cell.angle_gamma   90.00
#
_symmetry.space_group_name_H-M   'P 1'
#
loop_
_entity.id
_entity.type
_entity.pdbx_description
1 polymer ?
#
loop_
_entity_poly.entity_id
_entity_poly.type
_entity_poly.pdbx_seq_one_letter_code
_entity_poly.pdbx_strand_id
1 'polypeptide(L)'
;MHTLFQTDSEIPQSKRIVFLGDSITDNGLYIALMEAYFLHHLPQQGLTFINLGVSSETASGLSEAAHPWPRPCVHDRLERALRESRPDWLVLCYGMNDGIYQPFSEERFHAYREGMLRALRLGKQTAEKVIVLTPPPYDHRSKQLHPDYAGEAAAGAETDKGFSWKSPDPGYNGVLRRYANWVLTLADGQEADAAINIHDPLAKDLEELRNDNPDYIYGDGIHPNARGHWIIAKTLLSRLFHVTLERMPDYAADPDAASWFPAVLERHRLLGAAWKEHVGHTNPNKAEEALPLADALVRADALRERILGAAAFGSDAAIPADLKTSDWNGYRRYDFYVGGREAIVVEPKRPASGKPWIWRAEFFDAFAYADRALLEQGWHIAYCRLSHMYGCPAAVRSMESFRKCVTGVFGLAPRMSLFGFSRGGLYAVNYAAAYPQHVSALYLDAPVLDICSWPGGKGAGSGSPAQWEECLAVYGLTEEKAAKEHALKALSHAGKLAAADIPVLLIAGDADTVVPYDENGERFERLYREAEGRIQVIVKPGIGHHPHSLENPEPIVQFIRSHPF
;
A
#
# COMPACT_ATOMS: atom_id res chain seq x y z
N MET A 1 -11.46 -6.51 -12.32
CA MET A 1 -10.55 -5.37 -12.59
C MET A 1 -9.40 -5.78 -13.51
N HIS A 2 -9.10 -5.00 -14.57
CA HIS A 2 -7.78 -5.15 -15.18
C HIS A 2 -6.73 -4.68 -14.17
N THR A 3 -6.12 -5.64 -13.49
CA THR A 3 -5.05 -5.41 -12.53
C THR A 3 -4.03 -4.38 -13.03
N LEU A 4 -3.70 -3.41 -12.16
CA LEU A 4 -2.59 -2.48 -12.40
C LEU A 4 -1.24 -3.14 -12.14
N PHE A 5 -1.26 -4.35 -11.57
CA PHE A 5 -0.08 -5.06 -11.14
C PHE A 5 0.55 -5.76 -12.33
N GLN A 6 1.87 -5.58 -12.45
CA GLN A 6 2.66 -6.36 -13.38
C GLN A 6 2.86 -7.77 -12.84
N THR A 7 3.12 -8.72 -13.74
CA THR A 7 3.63 -10.03 -13.37
C THR A 7 4.84 -9.87 -12.45
N ASP A 8 5.01 -10.78 -11.51
CA ASP A 8 6.04 -10.74 -10.48
C ASP A 8 5.92 -9.54 -9.52
N SER A 9 4.78 -8.83 -9.50
CA SER A 9 4.64 -7.57 -8.74
C SER A 9 5.74 -6.56 -9.08
N GLU A 10 6.22 -6.57 -10.32
CA GLU A 10 7.29 -5.69 -10.75
C GLU A 10 6.81 -4.23 -10.73
N ILE A 11 7.69 -3.38 -10.20
CA ILE A 11 7.50 -1.93 -10.27
C ILE A 11 7.94 -1.51 -11.69
N PRO A 12 7.12 -0.80 -12.45
CA PRO A 12 7.48 -0.35 -13.79
C PRO A 12 8.80 0.41 -13.80
N GLN A 13 9.68 0.08 -14.75
CA GLN A 13 10.99 0.73 -14.86
C GLN A 13 10.87 2.23 -15.18
N SER A 14 9.88 2.62 -15.98
CA SER A 14 9.60 4.01 -16.35
C SER A 14 8.12 4.17 -16.66
N LYS A 15 7.50 5.23 -16.12
CA LYS A 15 6.14 5.66 -16.42
C LYS A 15 6.00 7.16 -16.22
N ARG A 16 5.18 7.80 -17.03
CA ARG A 16 4.66 9.14 -16.81
C ARG A 16 3.24 9.07 -16.28
N ILE A 17 3.06 9.52 -15.05
CA ILE A 17 1.82 9.40 -14.29
C ILE A 17 1.27 10.80 -14.06
N VAL A 18 0.11 11.08 -14.65
CA VAL A 18 -0.53 12.41 -14.61
C VAL A 18 -1.72 12.38 -13.67
N PHE A 19 -1.78 13.34 -12.76
CA PHE A 19 -2.85 13.50 -11.79
C PHE A 19 -3.72 14.70 -12.16
N LEU A 20 -5.00 14.46 -12.39
CA LEU A 20 -6.02 15.48 -12.60
C LEU A 20 -6.98 15.46 -11.41
N GLY A 21 -7.26 16.63 -10.85
CA GLY A 21 -8.15 16.75 -9.72
C GLY A 21 -8.32 18.20 -9.28
N ASP A 22 -9.01 18.37 -8.18
CA ASP A 22 -9.30 19.67 -7.57
C ASP A 22 -8.15 20.22 -6.70
N SER A 23 -8.48 21.04 -5.70
CA SER A 23 -7.52 21.66 -4.77
C SER A 23 -6.70 20.65 -3.98
N ILE A 24 -7.23 19.46 -3.70
CA ILE A 24 -6.50 18.42 -2.97
C ILE A 24 -5.37 17.87 -3.84
N THR A 25 -5.61 17.76 -5.16
CA THR A 25 -4.59 17.39 -6.13
C THR A 25 -3.67 18.56 -6.46
N ASP A 26 -4.17 19.79 -6.56
CA ASP A 26 -3.36 20.99 -6.78
C ASP A 26 -2.31 21.16 -5.67
N ASN A 27 -2.70 20.99 -4.39
CA ASN A 27 -1.76 20.87 -3.28
C ASN A 27 -0.80 19.68 -3.50
N GLY A 28 -1.37 18.50 -3.73
CA GLY A 28 -0.62 17.35 -4.25
C GLY A 28 0.45 16.80 -3.32
N LEU A 29 0.44 17.10 -2.01
CA LEU A 29 1.43 16.54 -1.07
C LEU A 29 1.50 15.01 -1.14
N TYR A 30 0.37 14.33 -1.40
CA TYR A 30 0.37 12.87 -1.58
C TYR A 30 1.22 12.42 -2.79
N ILE A 31 1.28 13.22 -3.85
CA ILE A 31 2.11 12.98 -5.04
C ILE A 31 3.59 13.17 -4.67
N ALA A 32 3.91 14.26 -3.98
CA ALA A 32 5.27 14.53 -3.51
C ALA A 32 5.80 13.45 -2.56
N LEU A 33 4.94 12.90 -1.68
CA LEU A 33 5.29 11.81 -0.78
C LEU A 33 5.60 10.50 -1.53
N MET A 34 4.89 10.23 -2.63
CA MET A 34 5.21 9.11 -3.52
C MET A 34 6.52 9.34 -4.26
N GLU A 35 6.75 10.54 -4.80
CA GLU A 35 8.02 10.90 -5.46
C GLU A 35 9.20 10.75 -4.48
N ALA A 36 9.04 11.24 -3.24
CA ALA A 36 10.03 11.09 -2.18
C ALA A 36 10.36 9.61 -1.89
N TYR A 37 9.35 8.75 -1.80
CA TYR A 37 9.56 7.31 -1.60
C TYR A 37 10.43 6.71 -2.71
N PHE A 38 10.13 7.01 -3.98
CA PHE A 38 10.89 6.48 -5.11
C PHE A 38 12.29 7.07 -5.19
N LEU A 39 12.44 8.39 -5.05
CA LEU A 39 13.75 9.04 -5.06
C LEU A 39 14.68 8.49 -3.98
N HIS A 40 14.12 8.15 -2.82
CA HIS A 40 14.90 7.72 -1.67
C HIS A 40 15.22 6.22 -1.70
N HIS A 41 14.24 5.36 -2.00
CA HIS A 41 14.42 3.91 -1.89
C HIS A 41 14.67 3.19 -3.22
N LEU A 42 14.30 3.83 -4.33
CA LEU A 42 14.21 3.24 -5.66
C LEU A 42 14.61 4.28 -6.74
N PRO A 43 15.78 4.96 -6.61
CA PRO A 43 16.16 6.07 -7.47
C PRO A 43 16.40 5.67 -8.94
N GLN A 44 16.64 4.37 -9.18
CA GLN A 44 16.82 3.79 -10.50
C GLN A 44 15.51 3.71 -11.31
N GLN A 45 14.35 3.88 -10.67
CA GLN A 45 13.07 3.93 -11.36
C GLN A 45 12.87 5.30 -12.03
N GLY A 46 12.62 5.28 -13.33
CA GLY A 46 12.32 6.45 -14.16
C GLY A 46 10.85 6.89 -14.07
N LEU A 47 10.28 6.94 -12.87
CA LEU A 47 8.90 7.37 -12.68
C LEU A 47 8.81 8.90 -12.67
N THR A 48 7.92 9.44 -13.49
CA THR A 48 7.62 10.87 -13.57
C THR A 48 6.20 11.12 -13.07
N PHE A 49 6.07 11.87 -11.98
CA PHE A 49 4.79 12.29 -11.42
C PHE A 49 4.47 13.72 -11.88
N ILE A 50 3.34 13.90 -12.57
CA ILE A 50 2.90 15.20 -13.08
C ILE A 50 1.64 15.60 -12.33
N ASN A 51 1.75 16.60 -11.47
CA ASN A 51 0.61 17.23 -10.83
C ASN A 51 -0.03 18.25 -11.80
N LEU A 52 -1.25 17.97 -12.23
CA LEU A 52 -2.08 18.86 -13.04
C LEU A 52 -3.41 19.17 -12.32
N GLY A 53 -3.44 19.14 -10.99
CA GLY A 53 -4.59 19.58 -10.21
C GLY A 53 -4.86 21.07 -10.36
N VAL A 54 -6.13 21.48 -10.30
CA VAL A 54 -6.55 22.88 -10.33
C VAL A 54 -7.49 23.13 -9.17
N SER A 55 -7.14 24.07 -8.29
CA SER A 55 -8.00 24.46 -7.17
C SER A 55 -9.42 24.82 -7.62
N SER A 56 -10.40 24.43 -6.81
CA SER A 56 -11.85 24.59 -7.04
C SER A 56 -12.43 23.84 -8.25
N GLU A 57 -11.64 23.08 -9.01
CA GLU A 57 -12.09 22.42 -10.23
C GLU A 57 -13.14 21.33 -9.98
N THR A 58 -14.04 21.17 -10.94
CA THR A 58 -15.09 20.14 -10.98
C THR A 58 -14.95 19.29 -12.23
N ALA A 59 -15.52 18.09 -12.19
CA ALA A 59 -15.87 17.34 -13.39
C ALA A 59 -17.26 17.73 -13.91
N SER A 60 -18.19 18.13 -13.02
CA SER A 60 -19.57 18.45 -13.35
C SER A 60 -19.77 19.78 -14.08
N GLY A 61 -18.84 20.73 -13.93
CA GLY A 61 -18.99 22.11 -14.40
C GLY A 61 -19.95 22.96 -13.56
N LEU A 62 -20.44 22.44 -12.43
CA LEU A 62 -21.36 23.15 -11.55
C LEU A 62 -20.63 24.14 -10.62
N SER A 63 -21.34 25.16 -10.16
CA SER A 63 -20.85 26.15 -9.21
C SER A 63 -21.98 26.62 -8.30
N GLU A 64 -21.73 26.74 -6.99
CA GLU A 64 -22.67 27.37 -6.06
C GLU A 64 -22.73 28.89 -6.23
N ALA A 65 -23.88 29.49 -5.92
CA ALA A 65 -24.11 30.93 -6.05
C ALA A 65 -23.21 31.78 -5.12
N ALA A 66 -22.74 31.21 -4.03
CA ALA A 66 -21.81 31.87 -3.10
C ALA A 66 -20.35 31.84 -3.59
N HIS A 67 -20.02 31.04 -4.61
CA HIS A 67 -18.67 31.00 -5.14
C HIS A 67 -18.39 32.31 -5.91
N PRO A 68 -17.25 32.96 -5.67
CA PRO A 68 -17.02 34.32 -6.16
C PRO A 68 -16.79 34.44 -7.69
N TRP A 69 -16.61 33.32 -8.38
CA TRP A 69 -16.51 33.18 -9.84
C TRP A 69 -17.00 31.78 -10.25
N PRO A 70 -17.33 31.49 -11.51
CA PRO A 70 -17.62 30.13 -11.93
C PRO A 70 -16.45 29.18 -11.58
N ARG A 71 -16.76 28.03 -10.98
CA ARG A 71 -15.75 27.01 -10.72
C ARG A 71 -15.11 26.53 -12.04
N PRO A 72 -13.78 26.30 -12.06
CA PRO A 72 -13.14 25.72 -13.22
C PRO A 72 -13.68 24.31 -13.47
N CYS A 73 -13.63 23.88 -14.74
CA CYS A 73 -14.05 22.54 -15.14
C CYS A 73 -12.91 21.85 -15.89
N VAL A 74 -12.63 20.58 -15.53
CA VAL A 74 -11.56 19.79 -16.19
C VAL A 74 -11.73 19.76 -17.71
N HIS A 75 -12.96 19.78 -18.19
CA HIS A 75 -13.28 19.72 -19.61
C HIS A 75 -12.87 20.96 -20.42
N ASP A 76 -12.58 22.09 -19.76
CA ASP A 76 -12.08 23.30 -20.43
C ASP A 76 -10.61 23.12 -20.90
N ARG A 77 -9.91 22.13 -20.33
CA ARG A 77 -8.47 21.91 -20.54
C ARG A 77 -8.07 20.47 -20.79
N LEU A 78 -8.95 19.48 -20.61
CA LEU A 78 -8.60 18.06 -20.62
C LEU A 78 -7.83 17.60 -21.87
N GLU A 79 -8.30 17.97 -23.07
CA GLU A 79 -7.62 17.61 -24.33
C GLU A 79 -6.20 18.18 -24.41
N ARG A 80 -6.01 19.44 -23.99
CA ARG A 80 -4.68 20.05 -23.92
C ARG A 80 -3.82 19.33 -22.87
N ALA A 81 -4.37 19.09 -21.68
CA ALA A 81 -3.68 18.39 -20.60
C ALA A 81 -3.13 17.04 -21.07
N LEU A 82 -3.95 16.22 -21.74
CA LEU A 82 -3.55 14.91 -22.24
C LEU A 82 -2.53 15.01 -23.38
N ARG A 83 -2.71 15.94 -24.32
CA ARG A 83 -1.79 16.12 -25.46
C ARG A 83 -0.41 16.61 -25.02
N GLU A 84 -0.35 17.57 -24.11
CA GLU A 84 0.91 18.16 -23.65
C GLU A 84 1.65 17.22 -22.69
N SER A 85 0.94 16.59 -21.75
CA SER A 85 1.56 15.71 -20.74
C SER A 85 1.85 14.30 -21.25
N ARG A 86 1.08 13.77 -22.22
CA ARG A 86 1.25 12.41 -22.79
C ARG A 86 1.38 11.34 -21.69
N PRO A 87 0.33 11.12 -20.88
CA PRO A 87 0.36 10.16 -19.78
C PRO A 87 0.53 8.73 -20.28
N ASP A 88 1.38 7.95 -19.62
CA ASP A 88 1.24 6.49 -19.63
C ASP A 88 0.04 6.13 -18.75
N TRP A 89 0.04 6.64 -17.51
CA TRP A 89 -1.06 6.45 -16.56
C TRP A 89 -1.72 7.79 -16.24
N LEU A 90 -3.04 7.82 -16.30
CA LEU A 90 -3.87 8.96 -15.95
C LEU A 90 -4.66 8.66 -14.68
N VAL A 91 -4.51 9.49 -13.66
CA VAL A 91 -5.21 9.38 -12.37
C VAL A 91 -6.17 10.56 -12.23
N LEU A 92 -7.46 10.28 -12.00
CA LEU A 92 -8.50 11.30 -11.81
C LEU A 92 -9.08 11.24 -10.39
N CYS A 93 -9.18 12.38 -9.72
CA CYS A 93 -9.80 12.51 -8.40
C CYS A 93 -10.71 13.75 -8.35
N TYR A 94 -12.01 13.54 -8.47
CA TYR A 94 -13.05 14.58 -8.40
C TYR A 94 -14.24 14.11 -7.56
N GLY A 95 -15.04 15.06 -7.10
CA GLY A 95 -16.26 14.81 -6.31
C GLY A 95 -16.43 15.78 -5.15
N MET A 96 -15.33 16.30 -4.59
CA MET A 96 -15.39 17.23 -3.44
C MET A 96 -16.15 18.51 -3.78
N ASN A 97 -15.86 19.10 -4.94
CA ASN A 97 -16.51 20.33 -5.40
C ASN A 97 -17.81 20.06 -6.19
N ASP A 98 -17.99 18.86 -6.75
CA ASP A 98 -19.04 18.55 -7.72
C ASP A 98 -20.45 18.53 -7.14
N GLY A 99 -20.57 18.18 -5.85
CA GLY A 99 -21.82 18.31 -5.09
C GLY A 99 -22.12 19.74 -4.64
N ILE A 100 -21.19 20.68 -4.89
CA ILE A 100 -21.24 22.11 -4.52
C ILE A 100 -21.64 22.35 -3.06
N TYR A 101 -21.26 21.42 -2.18
CA TYR A 101 -21.46 21.48 -0.72
C TYR A 101 -22.93 21.46 -0.27
N GLN A 102 -23.84 21.07 -1.15
CA GLN A 102 -25.29 21.01 -0.93
C GLN A 102 -25.74 19.58 -0.54
N PRO A 103 -26.96 19.40 0.03
CA PRO A 103 -27.57 18.09 0.20
C PRO A 103 -27.59 17.28 -1.10
N PHE A 104 -27.79 15.96 -1.03
CA PHE A 104 -27.82 15.13 -2.24
C PHE A 104 -28.93 15.59 -3.21
N SER A 105 -28.60 15.64 -4.50
CA SER A 105 -29.57 15.75 -5.60
C SER A 105 -29.17 14.82 -6.72
N GLU A 106 -30.15 14.13 -7.30
CA GLU A 106 -29.94 13.26 -8.46
C GLU A 106 -29.46 14.05 -9.68
N GLU A 107 -29.89 15.29 -9.84
CA GLU A 107 -29.45 16.18 -10.94
C GLU A 107 -27.96 16.49 -10.84
N ARG A 108 -27.48 16.90 -9.65
CA ARG A 108 -26.05 17.16 -9.42
C ARG A 108 -25.21 15.90 -9.57
N PHE A 109 -25.72 14.78 -9.05
CA PHE A 109 -25.05 13.51 -9.19
C PHE A 109 -24.98 13.06 -10.66
N HIS A 110 -26.03 13.27 -11.45
CA HIS A 110 -26.02 13.03 -12.88
C HIS A 110 -24.95 13.88 -13.58
N ALA A 111 -24.88 15.19 -13.30
CA ALA A 111 -23.86 16.06 -13.88
C ALA A 111 -22.43 15.61 -13.54
N TYR A 112 -22.18 15.22 -12.28
CA TYR A 112 -20.90 14.63 -11.86
C TYR A 112 -20.58 13.34 -12.63
N ARG A 113 -21.54 12.41 -12.74
CA ARG A 113 -21.33 11.15 -13.46
C ARG A 113 -20.99 11.37 -14.93
N GLU A 114 -21.74 12.24 -15.61
CA GLU A 114 -21.50 12.55 -17.02
C GLU A 114 -20.12 13.19 -17.23
N GLY A 115 -19.73 14.13 -16.37
CA GLY A 115 -18.41 14.75 -16.42
C GLY A 115 -17.28 13.73 -16.25
N MET A 116 -17.38 12.89 -15.22
CA MET A 116 -16.42 11.83 -14.96
C MET A 116 -16.34 10.82 -16.12
N LEU A 117 -17.47 10.31 -16.62
CA LEU A 117 -17.51 9.37 -17.75
C LEU A 117 -16.96 9.99 -19.03
N ARG A 118 -17.19 11.28 -19.28
CA ARG A 118 -16.57 11.99 -20.41
C ARG A 118 -15.05 12.08 -20.23
N ALA A 119 -14.56 12.36 -19.03
CA ALA A 119 -13.14 12.47 -18.78
C ALA A 119 -12.43 11.11 -18.93
N LEU A 120 -13.05 10.03 -18.42
CA LEU A 120 -12.54 8.67 -18.55
C LEU A 120 -12.48 8.22 -20.01
N ARG A 121 -13.54 8.45 -20.79
CA ARG A 121 -13.58 8.11 -22.23
C ARG A 121 -12.43 8.75 -23.01
N LEU A 122 -12.17 10.03 -22.77
CA LEU A 122 -11.06 10.72 -23.44
C LEU A 122 -9.69 10.22 -22.93
N GLY A 123 -9.57 9.96 -21.63
CA GLY A 123 -8.39 9.33 -21.04
C GLY A 123 -8.05 7.99 -21.69
N LYS A 124 -9.06 7.12 -21.89
CA LYS A 124 -8.91 5.77 -22.48
C LYS A 124 -8.42 5.81 -23.93
N GLN A 125 -8.63 6.91 -24.63
CA GLN A 125 -8.13 7.11 -26.00
C GLN A 125 -6.65 7.51 -26.04
N THR A 126 -6.08 7.94 -24.90
CA THR A 126 -4.76 8.59 -24.87
C THR A 126 -3.75 7.90 -23.94
N ALA A 127 -4.19 7.40 -22.78
CA ALA A 127 -3.34 6.78 -21.77
C ALA A 127 -3.36 5.25 -21.87
N GLU A 128 -2.26 4.60 -21.48
CA GLU A 128 -2.19 3.13 -21.31
C GLU A 128 -3.14 2.65 -20.21
N LYS A 129 -3.23 3.40 -19.11
CA LYS A 129 -4.14 3.13 -17.99
C LYS A 129 -4.85 4.38 -17.52
N VAL A 130 -6.15 4.25 -17.28
CA VAL A 130 -6.98 5.28 -16.66
C VAL A 130 -7.47 4.80 -15.32
N ILE A 131 -7.14 5.55 -14.28
CA ILE A 131 -7.33 5.21 -12.89
C ILE A 131 -8.19 6.31 -12.26
N VAL A 132 -9.21 5.91 -11.50
CA VAL A 132 -10.07 6.86 -10.78
C VAL A 132 -9.92 6.67 -9.28
N LEU A 133 -9.80 7.76 -8.54
CA LEU A 133 -9.81 7.77 -7.08
C LEU A 133 -11.20 8.19 -6.60
N THR A 134 -11.70 7.54 -5.55
CA THR A 134 -12.90 8.02 -4.85
C THR A 134 -12.65 9.42 -4.27
N PRO A 135 -13.65 10.32 -4.21
CA PRO A 135 -13.46 11.57 -3.47
C PRO A 135 -13.15 11.30 -1.99
N PRO A 136 -12.24 12.05 -1.36
CA PRO A 136 -11.95 11.92 0.07
C PRO A 136 -13.17 12.31 0.92
N PRO A 137 -13.24 11.89 2.19
CA PRO A 137 -14.35 12.28 3.06
C PRO A 137 -14.33 13.78 3.38
N TYR A 138 -15.51 14.35 3.55
CA TYR A 138 -15.69 15.64 4.20
C TYR A 138 -15.91 15.41 5.69
N ASP A 139 -15.27 16.22 6.52
CA ASP A 139 -15.40 16.13 7.95
C ASP A 139 -15.93 17.42 8.57
N HIS A 140 -17.24 17.38 8.88
CA HIS A 140 -17.96 18.50 9.46
C HIS A 140 -17.41 18.92 10.83
N ARG A 141 -17.00 17.97 11.68
CA ARG A 141 -16.50 18.28 13.03
C ARG A 141 -15.19 19.06 12.97
N SER A 142 -14.27 18.71 12.07
CA SER A 142 -13.05 19.50 11.86
C SER A 142 -13.37 20.88 11.35
N LYS A 143 -14.35 21.01 10.44
CA LYS A 143 -14.82 22.32 9.97
C LYS A 143 -15.35 23.19 11.11
N GLN A 144 -16.11 22.61 12.03
CA GLN A 144 -16.65 23.29 13.22
C GLN A 144 -15.56 23.75 14.20
N LEU A 145 -14.53 22.92 14.39
CA LEU A 145 -13.47 23.17 15.37
C LEU A 145 -12.32 24.01 14.79
N HIS A 146 -12.29 24.24 13.48
CA HIS A 146 -11.16 24.88 12.82
C HIS A 146 -11.05 26.37 13.23
N PRO A 147 -9.88 26.85 13.68
CA PRO A 147 -9.71 28.23 14.17
C PRO A 147 -10.13 29.32 13.16
N ASP A 148 -9.86 29.08 11.87
CA ASP A 148 -10.17 30.05 10.81
C ASP A 148 -11.65 30.08 10.38
N TYR A 149 -12.45 29.11 10.85
CA TYR A 149 -13.88 29.01 10.55
C TYR A 149 -14.64 29.06 11.88
N ALA A 150 -14.92 30.28 12.37
CA ALA A 150 -15.71 30.49 13.59
C ALA A 150 -17.13 31.00 13.25
N GLY A 151 -18.12 30.64 14.08
CA GLY A 151 -19.49 31.15 13.99
C GLY A 151 -20.43 30.34 13.07
N GLU A 152 -21.47 31.01 12.55
CA GLU A 152 -22.57 30.38 11.78
C GLU A 152 -22.12 29.65 10.50
N ALA A 153 -21.01 30.10 9.87
CA ALA A 153 -20.43 29.44 8.71
C ALA A 153 -19.83 28.07 9.04
N ALA A 154 -19.32 27.87 10.25
CA ALA A 154 -18.78 26.60 10.70
C ALA A 154 -19.87 25.62 11.16
N ALA A 155 -21.01 26.16 11.63
CA ALA A 155 -22.18 25.40 12.06
C ALA A 155 -22.92 24.70 10.89
N GLY A 156 -22.58 25.00 9.64
CA GLY A 156 -23.32 24.52 8.48
C GLY A 156 -24.72 25.11 8.41
N ALA A 157 -24.89 26.38 8.79
CA ALA A 157 -26.14 27.08 8.60
C ALA A 157 -26.32 27.41 7.10
N GLU A 158 -27.49 27.07 6.55
CA GLU A 158 -27.85 27.48 5.20
C GLU A 158 -27.97 29.01 5.15
N THR A 159 -27.32 29.63 4.17
CA THR A 159 -27.39 31.08 3.97
C THR A 159 -28.46 31.43 2.93
N ASP A 160 -28.76 32.72 2.73
CA ASP A 160 -29.61 33.17 1.61
C ASP A 160 -29.07 32.75 0.23
N LYS A 161 -27.80 32.35 0.15
CA LYS A 161 -27.14 31.82 -1.07
C LYS A 161 -27.00 30.29 -1.06
N GLY A 162 -27.65 29.60 -0.12
CA GLY A 162 -27.52 28.17 0.13
C GLY A 162 -26.21 27.79 0.84
N PHE A 163 -25.90 26.50 0.82
CA PHE A 163 -24.61 25.95 1.28
C PHE A 163 -23.47 26.22 0.29
N SER A 164 -22.23 26.23 0.79
CA SER A 164 -21.01 26.49 0.01
C SER A 164 -19.77 25.89 0.66
N TRP A 165 -18.59 25.98 0.02
CA TRP A 165 -17.33 25.52 0.64
C TRP A 165 -16.99 26.20 1.99
N LYS A 166 -17.56 27.38 2.26
CA LYS A 166 -17.40 28.10 3.55
C LYS A 166 -18.32 27.56 4.63
N SER A 167 -19.55 27.21 4.25
CA SER A 167 -20.58 26.63 5.11
C SER A 167 -21.21 25.43 4.39
N PRO A 168 -20.53 24.26 4.38
CA PRO A 168 -21.07 23.08 3.75
C PRO A 168 -22.25 22.52 4.53
N ASP A 169 -23.14 21.81 3.83
CA ASP A 169 -24.15 20.98 4.49
C ASP A 169 -23.48 20.03 5.52
N PRO A 170 -23.95 19.97 6.78
CA PRO A 170 -23.40 19.05 7.78
C PRO A 170 -23.42 17.58 7.34
N GLY A 171 -24.39 17.19 6.51
CA GLY A 171 -24.54 15.86 5.92
C GLY A 171 -23.74 15.62 4.64
N TYR A 172 -22.91 16.58 4.19
CA TYR A 172 -22.24 16.52 2.88
C TYR A 172 -21.33 15.29 2.71
N ASN A 173 -20.79 14.74 3.79
CA ASN A 173 -20.01 13.50 3.72
C ASN A 173 -20.86 12.31 3.20
N GLY A 174 -22.18 12.32 3.42
CA GLY A 174 -23.11 11.36 2.84
C GLY A 174 -23.22 11.47 1.32
N VAL A 175 -23.06 12.68 0.75
CA VAL A 175 -22.97 12.91 -0.70
C VAL A 175 -21.68 12.31 -1.24
N LEU A 176 -20.54 12.62 -0.61
CA LEU A 176 -19.22 12.12 -1.02
C LEU A 176 -19.13 10.60 -0.89
N ARG A 177 -19.73 10.01 0.14
CA ARG A 177 -19.90 8.56 0.28
C ARG A 177 -20.64 7.95 -0.90
N ARG A 178 -21.74 8.57 -1.33
CA ARG A 178 -22.52 8.10 -2.48
C ARG A 178 -21.73 8.21 -3.78
N TYR A 179 -20.96 9.29 -3.95
CA TYR A 179 -20.09 9.49 -5.10
C TYR A 179 -18.95 8.46 -5.11
N ALA A 180 -18.32 8.22 -3.96
CA ALA A 180 -17.29 7.19 -3.78
C ALA A 180 -17.80 5.79 -4.12
N ASN A 181 -18.99 5.42 -3.63
CA ASN A 181 -19.60 4.12 -3.94
C ASN A 181 -19.82 3.94 -5.46
N TRP A 182 -20.25 4.98 -6.17
CA TRP A 182 -20.39 4.94 -7.63
C TRP A 182 -19.04 4.89 -8.35
N VAL A 183 -18.05 5.67 -7.92
CA VAL A 183 -16.70 5.64 -8.50
C VAL A 183 -16.12 4.22 -8.44
N LEU A 184 -16.36 3.49 -7.34
CA LEU A 184 -15.87 2.11 -7.20
C LEU A 184 -16.49 1.14 -8.23
N THR A 185 -17.69 1.41 -8.74
CA THR A 185 -18.30 0.57 -9.78
C THR A 185 -17.70 0.80 -11.18
N LEU A 186 -16.93 1.87 -11.38
CA LEU A 186 -16.42 2.25 -12.70
C LEU A 186 -15.35 1.29 -13.25
N ALA A 187 -14.64 0.59 -12.37
CA ALA A 187 -13.69 -0.43 -12.81
C ALA A 187 -14.39 -1.74 -13.22
N ASP A 188 -15.48 -2.09 -12.52
CA ASP A 188 -16.29 -3.27 -12.85
C ASP A 188 -17.06 -3.06 -14.16
N GLY A 189 -17.53 -1.84 -14.39
CA GLY A 189 -18.13 -1.40 -15.65
C GLY A 189 -17.13 -1.18 -16.80
N GLN A 190 -15.83 -1.40 -16.57
CA GLN A 190 -14.74 -1.22 -17.55
C GLN A 190 -14.51 0.22 -18.05
N GLU A 191 -15.17 1.21 -17.44
CA GLU A 191 -14.99 2.63 -17.77
C GLU A 191 -13.62 3.17 -17.32
N ALA A 192 -13.10 2.62 -16.22
CA ALA A 192 -11.72 2.82 -15.76
C ALA A 192 -10.96 1.48 -15.75
N ASP A 193 -9.63 1.52 -15.89
CA ASP A 193 -8.80 0.33 -15.67
C ASP A 193 -8.79 -0.07 -14.19
N ALA A 194 -8.85 0.91 -13.30
CA ALA A 194 -8.93 0.70 -11.86
C ALA A 194 -9.67 1.83 -11.15
N ALA A 195 -10.33 1.47 -10.05
CA ALA A 195 -10.92 2.39 -9.09
C ALA A 195 -10.25 2.17 -7.73
N ILE A 196 -9.64 3.21 -7.18
CA ILE A 196 -8.91 3.14 -5.91
C ILE A 196 -9.69 3.88 -4.83
N ASN A 197 -10.01 3.16 -3.77
CA ASN A 197 -10.68 3.69 -2.60
C ASN A 197 -9.69 4.42 -1.69
N ILE A 198 -9.73 5.74 -1.72
CA ILE A 198 -9.04 6.59 -0.73
C ILE A 198 -10.00 7.09 0.35
N HIS A 199 -11.30 7.01 0.12
CA HIS A 199 -12.32 7.51 1.05
C HIS A 199 -12.32 6.70 2.36
N ASP A 200 -12.36 5.37 2.27
CA ASP A 200 -12.45 4.51 3.47
C ASP A 200 -11.17 4.48 4.30
N PRO A 201 -9.96 4.37 3.72
CA PRO A 201 -8.73 4.49 4.50
C PRO A 201 -8.64 5.81 5.28
N LEU A 202 -9.04 6.92 4.67
CA LEU A 202 -9.06 8.23 5.34
C LEU A 202 -10.12 8.31 6.44
N ALA A 203 -11.34 7.83 6.17
CA ALA A 203 -12.42 7.84 7.15
C ALA A 203 -12.08 6.98 8.37
N LYS A 204 -11.49 5.80 8.15
CA LYS A 204 -11.03 4.90 9.22
C LYS A 204 -9.91 5.51 10.04
N ASP A 205 -8.91 6.12 9.39
CA ASP A 205 -7.80 6.78 10.09
C ASP A 205 -8.32 7.92 10.99
N LEU A 206 -9.26 8.71 10.48
CA LEU A 206 -9.90 9.77 11.25
C LEU A 206 -10.71 9.24 12.45
N GLU A 207 -11.44 8.14 12.27
CA GLU A 207 -12.17 7.47 13.36
C GLU A 207 -11.21 6.98 14.45
N GLU A 208 -10.11 6.32 14.08
CA GLU A 208 -9.09 5.86 15.02
C GLU A 208 -8.48 7.01 15.82
N LEU A 209 -8.10 8.11 15.16
CA LEU A 209 -7.56 9.30 15.84
C LEU A 209 -8.57 9.94 16.80
N ARG A 210 -9.87 9.83 16.51
CA ARG A 210 -10.93 10.39 17.37
C ARG A 210 -11.30 9.52 18.54
N ASN A 211 -11.06 8.22 18.45
CA ASN A 211 -11.17 7.33 19.59
C ASN A 211 -10.16 7.73 20.68
N ASP A 212 -8.98 8.23 20.28
CA ASP A 212 -7.94 8.71 21.21
C ASP A 212 -8.10 10.19 21.56
N ASN A 213 -8.45 11.03 20.58
CA ASN A 213 -8.66 12.47 20.74
C ASN A 213 -9.96 12.92 20.04
N PRO A 214 -11.10 13.01 20.76
CA PRO A 214 -12.39 13.36 20.17
C PRO A 214 -12.42 14.69 19.41
N ASP A 215 -11.53 15.63 19.75
CA ASP A 215 -11.44 16.97 19.14
C ASP A 215 -10.34 17.06 18.07
N TYR A 216 -9.84 15.92 17.59
CA TYR A 216 -8.87 15.90 16.49
C TYR A 216 -9.42 16.59 15.24
N ILE A 217 -8.62 17.51 14.69
CA ILE A 217 -8.91 18.33 13.52
C ILE A 217 -8.17 17.76 12.30
N TYR A 218 -8.93 17.30 11.32
CA TYR A 218 -8.49 16.86 10.01
C TYR A 218 -8.46 18.04 9.03
N GLY A 219 -7.31 18.72 8.96
CA GLY A 219 -7.15 19.91 8.11
C GLY A 219 -8.28 20.91 8.34
N ASP A 220 -8.90 21.43 7.27
CA ASP A 220 -10.09 22.28 7.38
C ASP A 220 -11.44 21.52 7.24
N GLY A 221 -11.40 20.20 7.34
CA GLY A 221 -12.54 19.30 7.09
C GLY A 221 -12.75 18.97 5.60
N ILE A 222 -12.16 19.72 4.67
CA ILE A 222 -12.22 19.48 3.22
C ILE A 222 -10.86 18.98 2.70
N HIS A 223 -9.79 19.66 3.09
CA HIS A 223 -8.42 19.40 2.67
C HIS A 223 -7.70 18.53 3.70
N PRO A 224 -7.18 17.34 3.31
CA PRO A 224 -6.40 16.50 4.20
C PRO A 224 -5.16 17.23 4.75
N ASN A 225 -4.81 16.98 6.01
CA ASN A 225 -3.50 17.37 6.54
C ASN A 225 -2.38 16.41 6.07
N ALA A 226 -1.14 16.61 6.52
CA ALA A 226 0.00 15.77 6.14
C ALA A 226 -0.23 14.27 6.35
N ARG A 227 -0.87 13.87 7.47
CA ARG A 227 -1.25 12.48 7.73
C ARG A 227 -2.26 11.97 6.70
N GLY A 228 -3.31 12.74 6.41
CA GLY A 228 -4.28 12.37 5.37
C GLY A 228 -3.63 12.21 3.99
N HIS A 229 -2.73 13.12 3.61
CA HIS A 229 -1.95 12.98 2.38
C HIS A 229 -1.06 11.74 2.38
N TRP A 230 -0.47 11.35 3.52
CA TRP A 230 0.26 10.09 3.64
C TRP A 230 -0.64 8.86 3.46
N ILE A 231 -1.85 8.85 4.03
CA ILE A 231 -2.80 7.75 3.84
C ILE A 231 -3.16 7.58 2.34
N ILE A 232 -3.35 8.69 1.62
CA ILE A 232 -3.54 8.67 0.15
C ILE A 232 -2.29 8.11 -0.54
N ALA A 233 -1.10 8.64 -0.24
CA ALA A 233 0.15 8.21 -0.85
C ALA A 233 0.43 6.72 -0.63
N LYS A 234 0.31 6.22 0.61
CA LYS A 234 0.46 4.81 0.98
C LYS A 234 -0.55 3.92 0.27
N THR A 235 -1.80 4.38 0.14
CA THR A 235 -2.83 3.65 -0.61
C THR A 235 -2.44 3.52 -2.08
N LEU A 236 -1.99 4.61 -2.71
CA LEU A 236 -1.55 4.61 -4.11
C LEU A 236 -0.26 3.78 -4.30
N LEU A 237 0.72 3.87 -3.40
CA LEU A 237 1.92 3.03 -3.44
C LEU A 237 1.57 1.54 -3.46
N SER A 238 0.61 1.13 -2.63
CA SER A 238 0.13 -0.25 -2.60
C SER A 238 -0.61 -0.62 -3.89
N ARG A 239 -1.57 0.20 -4.32
CA ARG A 239 -2.49 -0.13 -5.41
C ARG A 239 -1.92 0.09 -6.82
N LEU A 240 -0.89 0.90 -6.96
CA LEU A 240 -0.23 1.18 -8.24
C LEU A 240 1.07 0.40 -8.44
N PHE A 241 1.78 0.09 -7.34
CA PHE A 241 3.15 -0.43 -7.41
C PHE A 241 3.39 -1.66 -6.52
N HIS A 242 2.35 -2.20 -5.89
CA HIS A 242 2.49 -3.27 -4.91
C HIS A 242 3.44 -2.93 -3.77
N VAL A 243 3.59 -1.65 -3.43
CA VAL A 243 4.39 -1.16 -2.31
C VAL A 243 3.50 -1.03 -1.07
N THR A 244 3.42 -2.10 -0.29
CA THR A 244 2.74 -2.07 1.02
C THR A 244 3.68 -1.51 2.08
N LEU A 245 3.28 -0.44 2.75
CA LEU A 245 3.99 0.18 3.86
C LEU A 245 3.07 0.23 5.07
N GLU A 246 3.57 -0.01 6.27
CA GLU A 246 2.84 0.16 7.51
C GLU A 246 3.19 1.50 8.17
N ARG A 247 4.49 1.79 8.27
CA ARG A 247 5.03 2.94 8.99
C ARG A 247 4.86 4.22 8.19
N MET A 248 4.60 5.32 8.89
CA MET A 248 4.68 6.66 8.33
C MET A 248 6.15 7.12 8.38
N PRO A 249 6.79 7.43 7.25
CA PRO A 249 8.14 7.99 7.26
C PRO A 249 8.17 9.34 7.96
N ASP A 250 9.27 9.67 8.63
CA ASP A 250 9.39 10.94 9.37
C ASP A 250 9.16 12.15 8.47
N TYR A 251 9.67 12.13 7.23
CA TYR A 251 9.46 13.21 6.25
C TYR A 251 7.99 13.42 5.88
N ALA A 252 7.15 12.39 6.05
CA ALA A 252 5.71 12.51 5.86
C ALA A 252 5.02 13.13 7.07
N ALA A 253 5.55 12.89 8.28
CA ALA A 253 5.00 13.39 9.53
C ALA A 253 5.43 14.83 9.80
N ASP A 254 6.69 15.13 9.52
CA ASP A 254 7.31 16.45 9.62
C ASP A 254 8.23 16.65 8.39
N PRO A 255 7.86 17.56 7.46
CA PRO A 255 8.65 17.82 6.27
C PRO A 255 10.11 18.22 6.53
N ASP A 256 10.43 18.77 7.71
CA ASP A 256 11.77 19.22 8.06
C ASP A 256 12.60 18.11 8.73
N ALA A 257 11.98 16.97 9.06
CA ALA A 257 12.67 15.83 9.69
C ALA A 257 13.69 15.14 8.77
N ALA A 258 13.59 15.34 7.45
CA ALA A 258 14.57 14.85 6.49
C ALA A 258 15.11 16.02 5.65
N SER A 259 16.41 16.30 5.73
CA SER A 259 17.04 17.45 5.08
C SER A 259 16.85 17.53 3.56
N TRP A 260 16.58 16.39 2.91
CA TRP A 260 16.36 16.29 1.46
C TRP A 260 14.88 16.47 1.05
N PHE A 261 13.92 16.25 1.95
CA PHE A 261 12.50 16.31 1.60
C PHE A 261 11.98 17.71 1.25
N PRO A 262 12.44 18.81 1.88
CA PRO A 262 12.10 20.16 1.43
C PRO A 262 12.46 20.42 -0.04
N ALA A 263 13.53 19.82 -0.56
CA ALA A 263 13.89 19.91 -1.97
C ALA A 263 12.92 19.13 -2.88
N VAL A 264 12.34 18.02 -2.40
CA VAL A 264 11.27 17.31 -3.11
C VAL A 264 10.02 18.18 -3.18
N LEU A 265 9.64 18.83 -2.07
CA LEU A 265 8.50 19.76 -2.06
C LEU A 265 8.74 20.97 -2.96
N GLU A 266 9.95 21.52 -2.99
CA GLU A 266 10.34 22.60 -3.92
C GLU A 266 10.14 22.14 -5.37
N ARG A 267 10.65 20.95 -5.71
CA ARG A 267 10.53 20.36 -7.06
C ARG A 267 9.06 20.13 -7.44
N HIS A 268 8.27 19.52 -6.56
CA HIS A 268 6.84 19.26 -6.79
C HIS A 268 6.05 20.54 -7.03
N ARG A 269 6.24 21.57 -6.20
CA ARG A 269 5.54 22.86 -6.35
C ARG A 269 5.95 23.60 -7.62
N LEU A 270 7.25 23.61 -7.93
CA LEU A 270 7.79 24.20 -9.15
C LEU A 270 7.15 23.56 -10.39
N LEU A 271 7.15 22.23 -10.46
CA LEU A 271 6.59 21.50 -11.60
C LEU A 271 5.07 21.62 -11.68
N GLY A 272 4.36 21.52 -10.54
CA GLY A 272 2.91 21.66 -10.50
C GLY A 272 2.44 23.03 -11.02
N ALA A 273 3.07 24.11 -10.56
CA ALA A 273 2.77 25.46 -11.04
C ALA A 273 3.04 25.61 -12.54
N ALA A 274 4.23 25.20 -13.01
CA ALA A 274 4.62 25.32 -14.41
C ALA A 274 3.74 24.49 -15.35
N TRP A 275 3.42 23.24 -15.00
CA TRP A 275 2.54 22.38 -15.79
C TRP A 275 1.12 22.93 -15.87
N LYS A 276 0.56 23.37 -14.74
CA LYS A 276 -0.80 23.92 -14.67
C LYS A 276 -0.94 25.16 -15.56
N GLU A 277 0.01 26.09 -15.50
CA GLU A 277 -0.02 27.31 -16.33
C GLU A 277 0.30 27.03 -17.80
N HIS A 278 1.21 26.10 -18.10
CA HIS A 278 1.52 25.69 -19.47
C HIS A 278 0.32 25.07 -20.19
N VAL A 279 -0.45 24.21 -19.52
CA VAL A 279 -1.68 23.62 -20.07
C VAL A 279 -2.82 24.65 -20.17
N GLY A 280 -2.85 25.57 -19.22
CA GLY A 280 -3.86 26.62 -19.09
C GLY A 280 -5.17 26.14 -18.47
N HIS A 281 -5.73 26.96 -17.58
CA HIS A 281 -6.98 26.71 -16.85
C HIS A 281 -7.80 27.99 -16.67
N THR A 282 -9.07 27.82 -16.28
CA THR A 282 -10.06 28.90 -16.08
C THR A 282 -10.10 29.45 -14.65
N ASN A 283 -9.39 28.85 -13.69
CA ASN A 283 -9.23 29.46 -12.35
C ASN A 283 -8.56 30.86 -12.49
N PRO A 284 -9.17 31.93 -11.96
CA PRO A 284 -8.60 33.28 -12.03
C PRO A 284 -7.35 33.47 -11.17
N ASN A 285 -7.14 32.64 -10.15
CA ASN A 285 -5.96 32.68 -9.30
C ASN A 285 -4.81 31.95 -10.00
N LYS A 286 -4.04 32.71 -10.78
CA LYS A 286 -2.88 32.23 -11.54
C LYS A 286 -1.65 32.10 -10.66
N ALA A 287 -0.80 31.12 -10.95
CA ALA A 287 0.54 31.04 -10.38
C ALA A 287 1.45 32.03 -11.11
N GLU A 288 1.39 33.31 -10.73
CA GLU A 288 2.10 34.41 -11.40
C GLU A 288 3.62 34.22 -11.46
N GLU A 289 4.19 33.51 -10.48
CA GLU A 289 5.62 33.19 -10.41
C GLU A 289 6.00 31.87 -11.10
N ALA A 290 5.06 31.22 -11.80
CA ALA A 290 5.34 29.98 -12.51
C ALA A 290 6.35 30.21 -13.63
N LEU A 291 7.43 29.43 -13.62
CA LEU A 291 8.39 29.42 -14.72
C LEU A 291 7.75 28.81 -15.99
N PRO A 292 8.18 29.22 -17.19
CA PRO A 292 7.91 28.46 -18.41
C PRO A 292 8.28 26.99 -18.21
N LEU A 293 7.46 26.07 -18.74
CA LEU A 293 7.63 24.63 -18.46
C LEU A 293 9.03 24.11 -18.79
N ALA A 294 9.64 24.57 -19.88
CA ALA A 294 10.99 24.18 -20.26
C ALA A 294 12.04 24.55 -19.18
N ASP A 295 11.95 25.76 -18.62
CA ASP A 295 12.86 26.23 -17.57
C ASP A 295 12.60 25.54 -16.24
N ALA A 296 11.32 25.29 -15.93
CA ALA A 296 10.91 24.54 -14.75
C ALA A 296 11.46 23.11 -14.76
N LEU A 297 11.43 22.43 -15.92
CA LEU A 297 11.98 21.08 -16.08
C LEU A 297 13.49 21.06 -15.84
N VAL A 298 14.24 22.01 -16.41
CA VAL A 298 15.69 22.13 -16.18
C VAL A 298 16.02 22.34 -14.70
N ARG A 299 15.31 23.26 -14.03
CA ARG A 299 15.53 23.52 -12.61
C ARG A 299 15.10 22.32 -11.75
N ALA A 300 14.01 21.66 -12.11
CA ALA A 300 13.57 20.45 -11.43
C ALA A 300 14.65 19.37 -11.51
N ASP A 301 15.29 19.16 -12.66
CA ASP A 301 16.34 18.14 -12.80
C ASP A 301 17.57 18.47 -11.94
N ALA A 302 17.96 19.74 -11.83
CA ALA A 302 18.98 20.15 -10.86
C ALA A 302 18.58 19.86 -9.41
N LEU A 303 17.30 20.05 -9.05
CA LEU A 303 16.77 19.67 -7.73
C LEU A 303 16.82 18.16 -7.52
N ARG A 304 16.52 17.35 -8.54
CA ARG A 304 16.59 15.89 -8.48
C ARG A 304 18.03 15.43 -8.17
N GLU A 305 19.03 15.95 -8.88
CA GLU A 305 20.43 15.62 -8.60
C GLU A 305 20.84 16.00 -7.16
N ARG A 306 20.35 17.14 -6.65
CA ARG A 306 20.58 17.55 -5.25
C ARG A 306 19.92 16.58 -4.26
N ILE A 307 18.69 16.13 -4.53
CA ILE A 307 17.98 15.17 -3.69
C ILE A 307 18.73 13.83 -3.66
N LEU A 308 19.11 13.31 -4.82
CA LEU A 308 19.85 12.05 -4.94
C LEU A 308 21.22 12.14 -4.26
N GLY A 309 21.93 13.25 -4.43
CA GLY A 309 23.21 13.51 -3.76
C GLY A 309 23.06 13.55 -2.23
N ALA A 310 22.03 14.22 -1.70
CA ALA A 310 21.77 14.28 -0.27
C ALA A 310 21.33 12.94 0.33
N ALA A 311 20.55 12.15 -0.41
CA ALA A 311 20.14 10.79 -0.01
C ALA A 311 21.30 9.78 -0.06
N ALA A 312 22.30 10.01 -0.93
CA ALA A 312 23.47 9.13 -1.08
C ALA A 312 24.53 9.25 0.03
N PHE A 313 24.48 10.27 0.91
CA PHE A 313 25.48 10.47 1.98
C PHE A 313 25.41 9.44 3.14
N GLY A 314 24.73 8.30 2.97
CA GLY A 314 24.75 7.17 3.91
C GLY A 314 25.56 5.94 3.46
N SER A 315 26.12 5.90 2.25
CA SER A 315 26.50 4.63 1.58
C SER A 315 27.98 4.22 1.61
N ASP A 316 28.67 4.40 2.74
CA ASP A 316 29.91 3.64 3.03
C ASP A 316 29.73 2.59 4.15
N ALA A 317 28.54 2.45 4.71
CA ALA A 317 28.31 1.57 5.85
C ALA A 317 27.64 0.25 5.46
N ALA A 318 28.08 -0.83 6.11
CA ALA A 318 27.37 -2.11 6.22
C ALA A 318 26.03 -2.00 6.97
N ILE A 319 25.42 -0.81 7.07
CA ILE A 319 24.23 -0.47 7.85
C ILE A 319 23.27 0.31 6.94
N PRO A 320 21.98 -0.06 6.83
CA PRO A 320 21.00 0.68 6.05
C PRO A 320 20.88 2.14 6.49
N ALA A 321 20.88 3.08 5.54
CA ALA A 321 20.85 4.52 5.82
C ALA A 321 19.64 4.98 6.65
N ASP A 322 18.50 4.29 6.49
CA ASP A 322 17.25 4.58 7.22
C ASP A 322 17.04 3.71 8.46
N LEU A 323 18.09 3.04 8.95
CA LEU A 323 17.96 2.19 10.13
C LEU A 323 17.62 3.04 11.35
N LYS A 324 16.46 2.75 11.95
CA LYS A 324 16.00 3.33 13.21
C LYS A 324 15.85 2.27 14.26
N THR A 325 15.97 2.67 15.52
CA THR A 325 15.73 1.80 16.65
C THR A 325 14.45 2.19 17.37
N SER A 326 13.62 1.20 17.68
CA SER A 326 12.40 1.31 18.46
C SER A 326 12.35 0.20 19.53
N ASP A 327 11.31 0.21 20.36
CA ASP A 327 11.01 -0.88 21.30
C ASP A 327 9.85 -1.73 20.76
N TRP A 328 9.97 -3.05 20.89
CA TRP A 328 8.88 -3.98 20.68
C TRP A 328 8.84 -4.98 21.84
N ASN A 329 7.79 -4.91 22.67
CA ASN A 329 7.60 -5.77 23.83
C ASN A 329 8.81 -5.79 24.80
N GLY A 330 9.50 -4.66 24.98
CA GLY A 330 10.69 -4.55 25.84
C GLY A 330 11.97 -5.10 25.22
N TYR A 331 11.97 -5.36 23.91
CA TYR A 331 13.13 -5.75 23.11
C TYR A 331 13.49 -4.65 22.13
N ARG A 332 14.78 -4.52 21.84
CA ARG A 332 15.26 -3.58 20.83
C ARG A 332 14.81 -4.05 19.46
N ARG A 333 14.13 -3.18 18.73
CA ARG A 333 13.69 -3.37 17.35
C ARG A 333 14.47 -2.44 16.43
N TYR A 334 14.88 -2.95 15.28
CA TYR A 334 15.48 -2.20 14.19
C TYR A 334 14.47 -2.11 13.04
N ASP A 335 14.18 -0.89 12.60
CA ASP A 335 13.27 -0.56 11.51
C ASP A 335 14.09 0.00 10.34
N PHE A 336 14.03 -0.62 9.17
CA PHE A 336 14.80 -0.18 8.00
C PHE A 336 14.08 -0.57 6.70
N TYR A 337 14.73 -0.34 5.56
CA TYR A 337 14.24 -0.71 4.23
C TYR A 337 15.25 -1.57 3.48
N VAL A 338 14.76 -2.55 2.72
CA VAL A 338 15.57 -3.34 1.77
C VAL A 338 14.83 -3.42 0.45
N GLY A 339 15.42 -2.88 -0.63
CA GLY A 339 14.77 -2.84 -1.94
C GLY A 339 13.43 -2.11 -1.93
N GLY A 340 13.30 -1.04 -1.14
CA GLY A 340 12.04 -0.31 -0.94
C GLY A 340 11.02 -1.01 -0.03
N ARG A 341 11.33 -2.17 0.52
CA ARG A 341 10.41 -2.92 1.39
C ARG A 341 10.72 -2.65 2.85
N GLU A 342 9.69 -2.47 3.65
CA GLU A 342 9.87 -2.34 5.10
C GLU A 342 10.42 -3.63 5.69
N ALA A 343 11.46 -3.46 6.51
CA ALA A 343 12.14 -4.52 7.19
C ALA A 343 12.20 -4.24 8.71
N ILE A 344 12.16 -5.33 9.47
CA ILE A 344 12.25 -5.37 10.92
C ILE A 344 13.25 -6.45 11.34
N VAL A 345 14.10 -6.14 12.31
CA VAL A 345 14.84 -7.11 13.12
C VAL A 345 14.60 -6.81 14.60
N VAL A 346 14.19 -7.80 15.39
CA VAL A 346 14.10 -7.69 16.85
C VAL A 346 15.24 -8.47 17.48
N GLU A 347 16.00 -7.79 18.33
CA GLU A 347 17.18 -8.32 19.00
C GLU A 347 16.84 -8.82 20.42
N PRO A 348 17.24 -10.05 20.77
CA PRO A 348 17.08 -10.58 22.12
C PRO A 348 18.02 -9.84 23.09
N LYS A 349 17.59 -9.71 24.35
CA LYS A 349 18.42 -9.07 25.41
C LYS A 349 19.76 -9.78 25.61
N ARG A 350 19.80 -11.09 25.38
CA ARG A 350 21.00 -11.94 25.45
C ARG A 350 21.02 -12.85 24.23
N PRO A 351 21.67 -12.45 23.12
CA PRO A 351 21.80 -13.28 21.93
C PRO A 351 22.43 -14.64 22.24
N ALA A 352 21.85 -15.71 21.72
CA ALA A 352 22.44 -17.03 21.78
C ALA A 352 23.66 -17.14 20.84
N SER A 353 24.54 -18.10 21.11
CA SER A 353 25.72 -18.35 20.29
C SER A 353 25.35 -18.59 18.83
N GLY A 354 26.10 -17.98 17.91
CA GLY A 354 25.84 -18.04 16.47
C GLY A 354 24.70 -17.14 15.98
N LYS A 355 24.05 -16.37 16.85
CA LYS A 355 22.95 -15.44 16.53
C LYS A 355 21.83 -16.11 15.71
N PRO A 356 21.14 -17.13 16.27
CA PRO A 356 19.95 -17.70 15.65
C PRO A 356 18.94 -16.64 15.26
N TRP A 357 18.11 -16.96 14.27
CA TRP A 357 16.95 -16.16 13.98
C TRP A 357 15.83 -16.98 13.35
N ILE A 358 14.61 -16.53 13.64
CA ILE A 358 13.40 -16.98 12.95
C ILE A 358 12.89 -15.82 12.10
N TRP A 359 12.50 -16.15 10.88
CA TRP A 359 11.95 -15.18 9.95
C TRP A 359 10.47 -15.43 9.74
N ARG A 360 9.68 -14.46 10.14
CA ARG A 360 8.26 -14.39 9.85
C ARG A 360 7.99 -13.96 8.42
N ALA A 361 7.31 -14.78 7.64
CA ALA A 361 7.02 -14.49 6.24
C ALA A 361 5.88 -13.47 6.06
N GLU A 362 4.90 -13.43 6.96
CA GLU A 362 3.75 -12.51 6.93
C GLU A 362 3.28 -12.10 8.34
N PHE A 363 2.49 -11.02 8.41
CA PHE A 363 1.90 -10.37 9.60
C PHE A 363 2.77 -10.37 10.87
N PHE A 364 3.79 -9.50 10.93
CA PHE A 364 4.52 -9.21 12.16
C PHE A 364 3.56 -8.89 13.35
N ASP A 365 3.98 -9.21 14.57
CA ASP A 365 3.24 -9.01 15.85
C ASP A 365 1.95 -9.85 16.08
N ALA A 366 1.25 -10.34 15.06
CA ALA A 366 0.06 -11.16 15.25
C ALA A 366 0.38 -12.46 16.04
N PHE A 367 -0.37 -12.85 17.06
CA PHE A 367 -0.16 -14.12 17.79
C PHE A 367 1.32 -14.44 18.18
N ALA A 368 2.10 -13.42 18.58
CA ALA A 368 3.54 -13.49 18.74
C ALA A 368 4.05 -14.27 19.99
N TYR A 369 3.34 -15.33 20.41
CA TYR A 369 3.72 -16.15 21.57
C TYR A 369 5.05 -16.87 21.34
N ALA A 370 5.22 -17.49 20.17
CA ALA A 370 6.47 -18.17 19.80
C ALA A 370 7.64 -17.18 19.63
N ASP A 371 7.40 -16.03 19.00
CA ASP A 371 8.41 -14.99 18.80
C ASP A 371 8.98 -14.49 20.14
N ARG A 372 8.10 -14.15 21.11
CA ARG A 372 8.53 -13.70 22.44
C ARG A 372 9.30 -14.79 23.20
N ALA A 373 8.82 -16.03 23.16
CA ALA A 373 9.51 -17.14 23.82
C ALA A 373 10.87 -17.43 23.18
N LEU A 374 11.01 -17.32 21.86
CA LEU A 374 12.29 -17.47 21.16
C LEU A 374 13.27 -16.33 21.49
N LEU A 375 12.79 -15.09 21.62
CA LEU A 375 13.61 -13.96 22.08
C LEU A 375 14.17 -14.16 23.50
N GLU A 376 13.37 -14.71 24.41
CA GLU A 376 13.83 -15.08 25.76
C GLU A 376 14.96 -16.13 25.73
N GLN A 377 14.96 -16.99 24.70
CA GLN A 377 15.97 -18.02 24.45
C GLN A 377 17.15 -17.51 23.60
N GLY A 378 17.20 -16.21 23.28
CA GLY A 378 18.33 -15.60 22.57
C GLY A 378 18.26 -15.68 21.03
N TRP A 379 17.09 -15.98 20.46
CA TRP A 379 16.85 -15.93 19.01
C TRP A 379 16.42 -14.53 18.58
N HIS A 380 16.85 -14.09 17.39
CA HIS A 380 16.35 -12.86 16.78
C HIS A 380 15.08 -13.15 15.98
N ILE A 381 14.23 -12.14 15.84
CA ILE A 381 13.06 -12.19 14.96
C ILE A 381 13.33 -11.28 13.77
N ALA A 382 13.06 -11.74 12.56
CA ALA A 382 13.16 -10.92 11.36
C ALA A 382 11.83 -10.91 10.61
N TYR A 383 11.55 -9.80 9.92
CA TYR A 383 10.38 -9.64 9.06
C TYR A 383 10.69 -8.68 7.92
N CYS A 384 10.22 -9.00 6.72
CA CYS A 384 10.28 -8.14 5.55
C CYS A 384 8.90 -8.11 4.91
N ARG A 385 8.35 -6.91 4.72
CA ARG A 385 6.98 -6.71 4.22
C ARG A 385 6.92 -6.92 2.71
N LEU A 386 6.64 -8.16 2.33
CA LEU A 386 6.42 -8.60 0.94
C LEU A 386 4.95 -8.94 0.68
N SER A 387 4.07 -8.41 1.52
CA SER A 387 2.62 -8.64 1.48
C SER A 387 2.04 -8.44 0.09
N HIS A 388 1.05 -9.26 -0.26
CA HIS A 388 0.37 -9.25 -1.56
C HIS A 388 1.22 -9.68 -2.77
N MET A 389 2.45 -10.18 -2.55
CA MET A 389 3.23 -10.81 -3.62
C MET A 389 3.02 -12.34 -3.72
N TYR A 390 2.22 -12.92 -2.82
CA TYR A 390 1.77 -14.33 -2.82
C TYR A 390 2.88 -15.38 -2.99
N GLY A 391 4.10 -15.08 -2.53
CA GLY A 391 5.26 -15.98 -2.68
C GLY A 391 5.74 -16.16 -4.13
N CYS A 392 5.43 -15.21 -5.03
CA CYS A 392 5.85 -15.26 -6.43
C CYS A 392 7.38 -15.25 -6.59
N PRO A 393 7.94 -15.58 -7.77
CA PRO A 393 9.37 -15.59 -8.01
C PRO A 393 10.10 -14.30 -7.58
N ALA A 394 9.54 -13.12 -7.83
CA ALA A 394 10.13 -11.86 -7.37
C ALA A 394 10.07 -11.68 -5.85
N ALA A 395 9.03 -12.17 -5.18
CA ALA A 395 8.98 -12.21 -3.72
C ALA A 395 10.12 -13.06 -3.17
N VAL A 396 10.37 -14.24 -3.75
CA VAL A 396 11.46 -15.13 -3.37
C VAL A 396 12.84 -14.50 -3.61
N ARG A 397 13.03 -13.75 -4.71
CA ARG A 397 14.27 -12.97 -4.95
C ARG A 397 14.45 -11.83 -3.92
N SER A 398 13.37 -11.14 -3.59
CA SER A 398 13.36 -10.08 -2.56
C SER A 398 13.67 -10.66 -1.18
N MET A 399 13.17 -11.87 -0.90
CA MET A 399 13.49 -12.59 0.31
C MET A 399 15.01 -12.89 0.41
N GLU A 400 15.65 -13.39 -0.65
CA GLU A 400 17.10 -13.65 -0.60
C GLU A 400 17.90 -12.36 -0.42
N SER A 401 17.43 -11.24 -0.98
CA SER A 401 18.03 -9.92 -0.77
C SER A 401 17.93 -9.49 0.70
N PHE A 402 16.79 -9.71 1.34
CA PHE A 402 16.62 -9.48 2.77
C PHE A 402 17.51 -10.39 3.62
N ARG A 403 17.60 -11.69 3.32
CA ARG A 403 18.49 -12.64 4.02
C ARG A 403 19.95 -12.18 3.98
N LYS A 404 20.43 -11.79 2.80
CA LYS A 404 21.79 -11.23 2.63
C LYS A 404 21.99 -9.96 3.47
N CYS A 405 21.01 -9.06 3.45
CA CYS A 405 21.04 -7.85 4.27
C CYS A 405 21.13 -8.19 5.76
N VAL A 406 20.25 -9.03 6.30
CA VAL A 406 20.24 -9.27 7.75
C VAL A 406 21.46 -10.04 8.24
N THR A 407 21.97 -10.97 7.44
CA THR A 407 23.19 -11.71 7.78
C THR A 407 24.45 -10.86 7.65
N GLY A 408 24.51 -9.94 6.69
CA GLY A 408 25.63 -9.00 6.54
C GLY A 408 25.64 -7.87 7.58
N VAL A 409 24.49 -7.22 7.78
CA VAL A 409 24.35 -6.04 8.65
C VAL A 409 24.36 -6.41 10.13
N PHE A 410 23.56 -7.42 10.53
CA PHE A 410 23.38 -7.77 11.94
C PHE A 410 24.22 -8.99 12.37
N GLY A 411 24.89 -9.64 11.43
CA GLY A 411 25.70 -10.83 11.68
C GLY A 411 24.87 -12.05 12.09
N LEU A 412 23.60 -12.12 11.68
CA LEU A 412 22.73 -13.26 11.98
C LEU A 412 23.25 -14.53 11.30
N ALA A 413 22.87 -15.69 11.85
CA ALA A 413 23.27 -16.99 11.31
C ALA A 413 22.97 -17.14 9.81
N PRO A 414 23.83 -17.84 9.03
CA PRO A 414 23.62 -17.99 7.58
C PRO A 414 22.36 -18.78 7.23
N ARG A 415 21.94 -19.72 8.09
CA ARG A 415 20.68 -20.46 8.00
C ARG A 415 19.65 -19.93 9.00
N MET A 416 18.38 -20.03 8.66
CA MET A 416 17.28 -19.59 9.53
C MET A 416 16.12 -20.56 9.56
N SER A 417 15.29 -20.45 10.61
CA SER A 417 13.96 -21.04 10.59
C SER A 417 12.97 -20.08 9.93
N LEU A 418 12.13 -20.58 9.04
CA LEU A 418 11.05 -19.79 8.43
C LEU A 418 9.73 -20.08 9.13
N PHE A 419 9.01 -19.01 9.46
CA PHE A 419 7.67 -19.04 10.00
C PHE A 419 6.67 -18.60 8.92
N GLY A 420 5.95 -19.56 8.35
CA GLY A 420 4.95 -19.36 7.30
C GLY A 420 3.56 -19.73 7.78
N PHE A 421 2.83 -18.79 8.37
CA PHE A 421 1.44 -19.00 8.76
C PHE A 421 0.45 -18.25 7.87
N SER A 422 -0.75 -18.81 7.72
CA SER A 422 -1.73 -18.34 6.74
C SER A 422 -1.08 -18.20 5.35
N ARG A 423 -1.32 -17.11 4.62
CA ARG A 423 -0.70 -16.85 3.32
C ARG A 423 0.84 -16.81 3.35
N GLY A 424 1.45 -16.63 4.53
CA GLY A 424 2.90 -16.74 4.73
C GLY A 424 3.46 -18.12 4.37
N GLY A 425 2.63 -19.17 4.37
CA GLY A 425 2.99 -20.51 3.92
C GLY A 425 3.55 -20.55 2.49
N LEU A 426 2.93 -19.81 1.57
CA LEU A 426 3.37 -19.69 0.17
C LEU A 426 4.81 -19.17 0.08
N TYR A 427 5.13 -18.11 0.82
CA TYR A 427 6.45 -17.49 0.83
C TYR A 427 7.49 -18.43 1.45
N ALA A 428 7.18 -19.00 2.63
CA ALA A 428 8.11 -19.84 3.36
C ALA A 428 8.50 -21.10 2.57
N VAL A 429 7.51 -21.79 1.98
CA VAL A 429 7.73 -23.02 1.22
C VAL A 429 8.41 -22.75 -0.12
N ASN A 430 7.99 -21.71 -0.85
CA ASN A 430 8.63 -21.35 -2.13
C ASN A 430 10.08 -20.90 -1.93
N TYR A 431 10.36 -20.13 -0.88
CA TYR A 431 11.73 -19.74 -0.56
C TYR A 431 12.59 -20.94 -0.17
N ALA A 432 12.11 -21.81 0.73
CA ALA A 432 12.85 -22.98 1.15
C ALA A 432 13.12 -23.95 0.00
N ALA A 433 12.20 -24.01 -0.98
CA ALA A 433 12.41 -24.78 -2.19
C ALA A 433 13.50 -24.15 -3.07
N ALA A 434 13.58 -22.83 -3.16
CA ALA A 434 14.58 -22.13 -3.97
C ALA A 434 15.98 -22.13 -3.33
N TYR A 435 16.05 -21.99 -2.00
CA TYR A 435 17.30 -21.83 -1.24
C TYR A 435 17.36 -22.77 -0.02
N PRO A 436 17.27 -24.10 -0.21
CA PRO A 436 17.23 -25.05 0.90
C PRO A 436 18.46 -24.96 1.81
N GLN A 437 19.63 -24.62 1.26
CA GLN A 437 20.88 -24.45 2.00
C GLN A 437 20.86 -23.27 2.99
N HIS A 438 19.89 -22.36 2.88
CA HIS A 438 19.70 -21.25 3.81
C HIS A 438 18.65 -21.54 4.88
N VAL A 439 17.96 -22.69 4.84
CA VAL A 439 16.84 -22.98 5.77
C VAL A 439 17.25 -24.07 6.75
N SER A 440 17.04 -23.85 8.04
CA SER A 440 17.27 -24.84 9.10
C SER A 440 16.01 -25.63 9.43
N ALA A 441 14.84 -24.98 9.41
CA ALA A 441 13.54 -25.58 9.69
C ALA A 441 12.38 -24.75 9.13
N LEU A 442 11.23 -25.38 8.93
CA LEU A 442 9.96 -24.70 8.65
C LEU A 442 9.02 -24.86 9.84
N TYR A 443 8.48 -23.74 10.33
CA TYR A 443 7.29 -23.70 11.16
C TYR A 443 6.14 -23.13 10.33
N LEU A 444 5.14 -23.97 10.06
CA LEU A 444 3.94 -23.64 9.29
C LEU A 444 2.70 -23.67 10.20
N ASP A 445 1.82 -22.67 10.11
CA ASP A 445 0.62 -22.59 10.95
C ASP A 445 -0.61 -22.16 10.12
N ALA A 446 -1.62 -23.02 10.02
CA ALA A 446 -2.72 -22.91 9.06
C ALA A 446 -2.24 -22.40 7.67
N PRO A 447 -1.20 -23.03 7.07
CA PRO A 447 -0.50 -22.46 5.94
C PRO A 447 -1.33 -22.56 4.66
N VAL A 448 -1.41 -21.47 3.90
CA VAL A 448 -1.84 -21.55 2.51
C VAL A 448 -0.71 -22.18 1.71
N LEU A 449 -1.00 -23.29 1.02
CA LEU A 449 -0.03 -24.04 0.22
C LEU A 449 -0.51 -24.28 -1.23
N ASP A 450 -1.76 -23.93 -1.53
CA ASP A 450 -2.34 -23.98 -2.87
C ASP A 450 -3.14 -22.69 -3.11
N ILE A 451 -2.70 -21.87 -4.09
CA ILE A 451 -3.37 -20.62 -4.44
C ILE A 451 -4.82 -20.82 -4.92
N CYS A 452 -5.17 -22.02 -5.41
CA CYS A 452 -6.53 -22.37 -5.78
C CYS A 452 -7.42 -22.62 -4.54
N SER A 453 -6.86 -23.08 -3.42
CA SER A 453 -7.58 -23.17 -2.15
C SER A 453 -7.83 -21.77 -1.61
N TRP A 454 -6.76 -21.03 -1.32
CA TRP A 454 -6.81 -19.62 -0.98
C TRP A 454 -5.71 -18.86 -1.73
N PRO A 455 -5.99 -17.70 -2.36
CA PRO A 455 -7.25 -16.95 -2.31
C PRO A 455 -8.33 -17.47 -3.30
N GLY A 456 -8.05 -18.50 -4.10
CA GLY A 456 -8.93 -18.92 -5.20
C GLY A 456 -10.33 -19.41 -4.83
N GLY A 457 -10.54 -19.99 -3.64
CA GLY A 457 -11.85 -20.51 -3.22
C GLY A 457 -12.39 -21.59 -4.16
N LYS A 458 -11.50 -22.39 -4.78
CA LYS A 458 -11.86 -23.44 -5.76
C LYS A 458 -12.08 -24.81 -5.10
N GLY A 459 -12.00 -24.87 -3.77
CA GLY A 459 -12.38 -25.99 -2.92
C GLY A 459 -13.57 -25.64 -2.02
N ALA A 460 -13.57 -26.16 -0.80
CA ALA A 460 -14.49 -25.83 0.30
C ALA A 460 -14.12 -24.51 1.01
N GLY A 461 -12.89 -24.01 0.85
CA GLY A 461 -12.44 -22.75 1.45
C GLY A 461 -13.21 -21.53 0.93
N SER A 462 -13.45 -20.55 1.81
CA SER A 462 -14.20 -19.32 1.48
C SER A 462 -13.58 -18.45 0.39
N GLY A 463 -12.26 -18.55 0.18
CA GLY A 463 -11.52 -17.78 -0.81
C GLY A 463 -11.57 -16.26 -0.58
N SER A 464 -11.10 -15.51 -1.56
CA SER A 464 -11.17 -14.05 -1.57
C SER A 464 -11.13 -13.54 -3.02
N PRO A 465 -12.30 -13.21 -3.64
CA PRO A 465 -12.36 -12.88 -5.06
C PRO A 465 -11.40 -11.76 -5.50
N ALA A 466 -11.32 -10.67 -4.73
CA ALA A 466 -10.43 -9.56 -5.03
C ALA A 466 -8.93 -9.97 -4.95
N GLN A 467 -8.58 -10.78 -3.96
CA GLN A 467 -7.21 -11.27 -3.81
C GLN A 467 -6.89 -12.41 -4.79
N TRP A 468 -7.89 -13.12 -5.29
CA TRP A 468 -7.72 -14.11 -6.35
C TRP A 468 -7.35 -13.43 -7.66
N GLU A 469 -8.04 -12.36 -8.01
CA GLU A 469 -7.70 -11.54 -9.18
C GLU A 469 -6.31 -10.91 -9.04
N GLU A 470 -5.97 -10.36 -7.86
CA GLU A 470 -4.63 -9.85 -7.55
C GLU A 470 -3.56 -10.95 -7.67
N CYS A 471 -3.80 -12.12 -7.07
CA CYS A 471 -2.86 -13.24 -7.12
C CYS A 471 -2.62 -13.74 -8.56
N LEU A 472 -3.68 -13.91 -9.36
CA LEU A 472 -3.56 -14.29 -10.76
C LEU A 472 -2.73 -13.28 -11.56
N ALA A 473 -2.95 -11.98 -11.32
CA ALA A 473 -2.18 -10.92 -11.94
C ALA A 473 -0.69 -10.99 -11.60
N VAL A 474 -0.37 -11.16 -10.31
CA VAL A 474 1.01 -11.27 -9.81
C VAL A 474 1.72 -12.44 -10.46
N TYR A 475 1.05 -13.58 -10.64
CA TYR A 475 1.66 -14.74 -11.29
C TYR A 475 1.58 -14.68 -12.83
N GLY A 476 0.91 -13.69 -13.42
CA GLY A 476 0.72 -13.62 -14.89
C GLY A 476 -0.16 -14.75 -15.44
N LEU A 477 -1.12 -15.22 -14.65
CA LEU A 477 -1.96 -16.38 -14.97
C LEU A 477 -3.39 -15.99 -15.33
N THR A 478 -4.03 -16.89 -16.09
CA THR A 478 -5.49 -16.98 -16.13
C THR A 478 -5.96 -18.02 -15.12
N GLU A 479 -7.24 -17.99 -14.77
CA GLU A 479 -7.83 -19.00 -13.88
C GLU A 479 -7.66 -20.42 -14.44
N GLU A 480 -7.85 -20.63 -15.75
CA GLU A 480 -7.70 -21.97 -16.34
C GLU A 480 -6.26 -22.48 -16.29
N LYS A 481 -5.27 -21.57 -16.40
CA LYS A 481 -3.85 -21.91 -16.25
C LYS A 481 -3.53 -22.24 -14.80
N ALA A 482 -3.98 -21.40 -13.84
CA ALA A 482 -3.72 -21.63 -12.43
C ALA A 482 -4.27 -22.99 -11.94
N ALA A 483 -5.42 -23.43 -12.46
CA ALA A 483 -5.97 -24.75 -12.14
C ALA A 483 -5.10 -25.93 -12.62
N LYS A 484 -4.30 -25.75 -13.69
CA LYS A 484 -3.47 -26.79 -14.33
C LYS A 484 -2.01 -26.73 -13.92
N GLU A 485 -1.53 -25.60 -13.43
CA GLU A 485 -0.12 -25.33 -13.16
C GLU A 485 0.30 -25.86 -11.77
N HIS A 486 0.58 -27.17 -11.70
CA HIS A 486 1.00 -27.82 -10.44
C HIS A 486 2.27 -27.20 -9.82
N ALA A 487 3.17 -26.65 -10.64
CA ALA A 487 4.43 -26.03 -10.22
C ALA A 487 4.26 -24.73 -9.41
N LEU A 488 3.07 -24.12 -9.44
CA LEU A 488 2.74 -22.92 -8.68
C LEU A 488 2.10 -23.19 -7.32
N LYS A 489 1.91 -24.48 -7.01
CA LYS A 489 1.42 -24.91 -5.71
C LYS A 489 2.63 -25.15 -4.83
N ALA A 490 2.71 -24.46 -3.71
CA ALA A 490 3.74 -24.71 -2.70
C ALA A 490 3.74 -26.19 -2.25
N LEU A 491 2.57 -26.85 -2.30
CA LEU A 491 2.44 -28.32 -2.14
C LEU A 491 3.39 -29.14 -3.03
N SER A 492 3.66 -28.70 -4.25
CA SER A 492 4.54 -29.41 -5.20
C SER A 492 6.00 -29.45 -4.74
N HIS A 493 6.39 -28.59 -3.80
CA HIS A 493 7.74 -28.54 -3.27
C HIS A 493 8.02 -29.54 -2.15
N ALA A 494 7.00 -30.27 -1.66
CA ALA A 494 7.15 -31.23 -0.57
C ALA A 494 8.32 -32.21 -0.80
N GLY A 495 8.39 -32.85 -1.98
CA GLY A 495 9.48 -33.78 -2.30
C GLY A 495 10.86 -33.13 -2.38
N LYS A 496 10.94 -31.89 -2.90
CA LYS A 496 12.20 -31.14 -2.97
C LYS A 496 12.72 -30.77 -1.58
N LEU A 497 11.82 -30.35 -0.70
CA LEU A 497 12.14 -29.99 0.69
C LEU A 497 12.52 -31.22 1.51
N ALA A 498 11.82 -32.34 1.34
CA ALA A 498 12.16 -33.62 1.98
C ALA A 498 13.55 -34.11 1.53
N ALA A 499 13.85 -34.06 0.23
CA ALA A 499 15.18 -34.39 -0.30
C ALA A 499 16.31 -33.49 0.22
N ALA A 500 15.98 -32.26 0.65
CA ALA A 500 16.91 -31.34 1.30
C ALA A 500 17.01 -31.54 2.83
N ASP A 501 16.34 -32.56 3.37
CA ASP A 501 16.25 -32.88 4.81
C ASP A 501 15.80 -31.69 5.68
N ILE A 502 14.85 -30.90 5.16
CA ILE A 502 14.29 -29.77 5.91
C ILE A 502 13.25 -30.32 6.91
N PRO A 503 13.42 -30.11 8.23
CA PRO A 503 12.42 -30.49 9.21
C PRO A 503 11.23 -29.51 9.17
N VAL A 504 10.01 -30.03 9.30
CA VAL A 504 8.78 -29.23 9.30
C VAL A 504 7.96 -29.47 10.58
N LEU A 505 7.54 -28.39 11.22
CA LEU A 505 6.44 -28.38 12.18
C LEU A 505 5.23 -27.73 11.50
N LEU A 506 4.12 -28.47 11.41
CA LEU A 506 2.87 -27.99 10.88
C LEU A 506 1.80 -27.94 11.98
N ILE A 507 1.21 -26.78 12.17
CA ILE A 507 0.09 -26.58 13.09
C ILE A 507 -1.13 -26.16 12.28
N ALA A 508 -2.30 -26.71 12.56
CA ALA A 508 -3.53 -26.31 11.87
C ALA A 508 -4.75 -26.55 12.77
N GLY A 509 -5.85 -25.83 12.50
CA GLY A 509 -7.17 -26.20 13.01
C GLY A 509 -7.89 -27.12 12.02
N ASP A 510 -8.62 -28.12 12.51
CA ASP A 510 -9.39 -29.04 11.65
C ASP A 510 -10.74 -28.49 11.19
N ALA A 511 -11.17 -27.34 11.72
CA ALA A 511 -12.41 -26.64 11.35
C ALA A 511 -12.15 -25.34 10.58
N ASP A 512 -10.96 -25.19 9.96
CA ASP A 512 -10.59 -24.01 9.19
C ASP A 512 -11.40 -23.91 7.88
N THR A 513 -12.20 -22.86 7.74
CA THR A 513 -13.02 -22.58 6.54
C THR A 513 -12.39 -21.52 5.62
N VAL A 514 -11.25 -20.94 6.01
CA VAL A 514 -10.50 -19.97 5.20
C VAL A 514 -9.39 -20.69 4.45
N VAL A 515 -8.64 -21.53 5.16
CA VAL A 515 -7.55 -22.36 4.64
C VAL A 515 -7.79 -23.81 5.10
N PRO A 516 -8.71 -24.54 4.45
CA PRO A 516 -9.07 -25.89 4.89
C PRO A 516 -7.86 -26.81 5.02
N TYR A 517 -7.82 -27.53 6.13
CA TYR A 517 -6.69 -28.40 6.48
C TYR A 517 -6.50 -29.52 5.45
N ASP A 518 -7.60 -30.13 5.01
CA ASP A 518 -7.65 -31.19 3.99
C ASP A 518 -7.23 -30.71 2.58
N GLU A 519 -7.32 -29.41 2.30
CA GLU A 519 -6.86 -28.82 1.04
C GLU A 519 -5.36 -28.44 1.06
N ASN A 520 -4.83 -28.16 2.24
CA ASN A 520 -3.48 -27.62 2.44
C ASN A 520 -2.62 -28.51 3.34
N GLY A 521 -2.78 -28.38 4.66
CA GLY A 521 -1.87 -28.98 5.64
C GLY A 521 -1.84 -30.51 5.59
N GLU A 522 -2.99 -31.17 5.51
CA GLU A 522 -3.09 -32.64 5.42
C GLU A 522 -2.45 -33.17 4.13
N ARG A 523 -2.70 -32.48 3.01
CA ARG A 523 -2.10 -32.83 1.72
C ARG A 523 -0.59 -32.65 1.75
N PHE A 524 -0.09 -31.57 2.34
CA PHE A 524 1.34 -31.35 2.50
C PHE A 524 1.95 -32.43 3.39
N GLU A 525 1.33 -32.74 4.54
CA GLU A 525 1.79 -33.82 5.43
C GLU A 525 1.93 -35.14 4.68
N ARG A 526 0.88 -35.56 3.96
CA ARG A 526 0.90 -36.80 3.20
C ARG A 526 2.04 -36.82 2.19
N LEU A 527 2.15 -35.77 1.36
CA LEU A 527 3.21 -35.66 0.34
C LEU A 527 4.61 -35.63 0.96
N TYR A 528 4.78 -34.98 2.11
CA TYR A 528 6.05 -34.90 2.81
C TYR A 528 6.48 -36.25 3.36
N ARG A 529 5.55 -36.99 3.98
CA ARG A 529 5.80 -38.34 4.51
C ARG A 529 6.07 -39.36 3.40
N GLU A 530 5.32 -39.30 2.30
CA GLU A 530 5.54 -40.14 1.11
C GLU A 530 6.94 -39.91 0.51
N ALA A 531 7.48 -38.70 0.61
CA ALA A 531 8.84 -38.35 0.21
C ALA A 531 9.89 -38.58 1.31
N GLU A 532 9.56 -39.33 2.37
CA GLU A 532 10.43 -39.65 3.51
C GLU A 532 10.91 -38.42 4.32
N GLY A 533 10.20 -37.30 4.21
CA GLY A 533 10.54 -36.06 4.90
C GLY A 533 10.16 -36.06 6.39
N ARG A 534 10.94 -35.33 7.20
CA ARG A 534 10.70 -35.17 8.65
C ARG A 534 9.65 -34.12 8.94
N ILE A 535 8.43 -34.55 9.30
CA ILE A 535 7.33 -33.66 9.67
C ILE A 535 6.66 -34.04 11.00
N GLN A 536 6.48 -33.04 11.86
CA GLN A 536 5.65 -33.09 13.06
C GLN A 536 4.38 -32.28 12.81
N VAL A 537 3.22 -32.83 13.17
CA VAL A 537 1.91 -32.18 12.97
C VAL A 537 1.16 -32.04 14.28
N ILE A 538 0.58 -30.86 14.51
CA ILE A 538 -0.30 -30.56 15.64
C ILE A 538 -1.62 -30.02 15.08
N VAL A 539 -2.67 -30.85 15.14
CA VAL A 539 -4.02 -30.46 14.75
C VAL A 539 -4.80 -30.02 16.00
N LYS A 540 -5.41 -28.83 15.95
CA LYS A 540 -6.22 -28.25 17.02
C LYS A 540 -7.71 -28.60 16.78
N PRO A 541 -8.32 -29.49 17.57
CA PRO A 541 -9.68 -29.96 17.33
C PRO A 541 -10.73 -28.86 17.50
N GLY A 542 -11.64 -28.74 16.54
CA GLY A 542 -12.72 -27.75 16.50
C GLY A 542 -12.28 -26.30 16.28
N ILE A 543 -11.00 -26.05 15.97
CA ILE A 543 -10.47 -24.70 15.78
C ILE A 543 -10.50 -24.33 14.30
N GLY A 544 -10.97 -23.11 14.00
CA GLY A 544 -10.97 -22.54 12.67
C GLY A 544 -9.62 -21.93 12.27
N HIS A 545 -9.62 -20.96 11.35
CA HIS A 545 -8.39 -20.27 10.93
C HIS A 545 -7.66 -19.58 12.07
N HIS A 546 -8.44 -19.02 13.00
CA HIS A 546 -7.94 -18.35 14.20
C HIS A 546 -8.39 -19.12 15.46
N PRO A 547 -7.61 -19.02 16.56
CA PRO A 547 -6.34 -18.31 16.68
C PRO A 547 -5.17 -19.04 16.00
N HIS A 548 -4.19 -18.29 15.47
CA HIS A 548 -2.90 -18.84 15.03
C HIS A 548 -1.95 -19.07 16.21
N SER A 549 -0.88 -19.83 15.98
CA SER A 549 0.10 -20.23 16.99
C SER A 549 -0.51 -21.13 18.07
N LEU A 550 0.34 -21.55 19.00
CA LEU A 550 -0.04 -22.12 20.29
C LEU A 550 0.18 -21.06 21.36
N GLU A 551 -0.80 -20.85 22.25
CA GLU A 551 -0.64 -19.98 23.42
C GLU A 551 0.46 -20.50 24.35
N ASN A 552 0.60 -21.82 24.46
CA ASN A 552 1.78 -22.46 25.02
C ASN A 552 2.80 -22.68 23.87
N PRO A 553 3.84 -21.84 23.74
CA PRO A 553 4.75 -21.90 22.62
C PRO A 553 5.80 -23.01 22.75
N GLU A 554 5.86 -23.73 23.88
CA GLU A 554 6.91 -24.71 24.18
C GLU A 554 7.13 -25.75 23.07
N PRO A 555 6.09 -26.36 22.46
CA PRO A 555 6.28 -27.29 21.35
C PRO A 555 6.98 -26.66 20.14
N ILE A 556 6.67 -25.38 19.85
CA ILE A 556 7.28 -24.63 18.75
C ILE A 556 8.73 -24.30 19.09
N VAL A 557 8.99 -23.80 20.29
CA VAL A 557 10.34 -23.44 20.76
C VAL A 557 11.27 -24.66 20.77
N GLN A 558 10.81 -25.80 21.27
CA GLN A 558 11.59 -27.04 21.29
C GLN A 558 11.89 -27.55 19.88
N PHE A 559 10.91 -27.48 18.97
CA PHE A 559 11.11 -27.86 17.58
C PHE A 559 12.17 -26.97 16.91
N ILE A 560 12.08 -25.65 17.06
CA ILE A 560 13.03 -24.70 16.45
C ILE A 560 14.44 -24.88 17.04
N ARG A 561 14.55 -25.07 18.36
CA ARG A 561 15.85 -25.24 19.04
C ARG A 561 16.55 -26.56 18.72
N SER A 562 15.81 -27.61 18.37
CA SER A 562 16.40 -28.90 17.98
C SER A 562 16.98 -28.90 16.55
N HIS A 563 16.76 -27.82 15.78
CA HIS A 563 17.26 -27.67 14.41
C HIS A 563 18.02 -26.34 14.22
N PRO A 564 19.16 -26.17 14.93
CA PRO A 564 19.98 -24.97 14.83
C PRO A 564 20.68 -24.87 13.45
N PHE A 565 21.22 -23.69 13.23
CA PHE A 565 21.58 -23.02 11.98
C PHE A 565 23.00 -23.30 11.48
#